data_AF-A0A0G1WNV4-F1
#
_entry.id   AF-A0A0G1WNV4-F1
#
_cell.length_a   1.000
_cell.length_b   1.000
_cell.length_c   1.000
_cell.angle_alpha   90.00
_cell.angle_beta   90.00
_cell.angle_gamma   90.00
#
_symmetry.space_group_name_H-M   'P 1'
#
loop_
_entity.id
_entity.type
_entity.pdbx_description
1 polymer ?
#
loop_
_entity_poly.entity_id
_entity_poly.type
_entity_poly.pdbx_seq_one_letter_code
_entity_poly.pdbx_strand_id
1 'polypeptide(L)'
;MENYAGIFDKSMKQEILHNEFARKYPNIAGWAEDGTIEIGHAEWGDSFIRIMDEGGMVWEGKEKYATLDEALQDAEGAIAEWLEENT
;
A
#
# COMPACT_ATOMS: atom_id res chain seq x y z
N MET A 1 24.09 18.11 18.40
CA MET A 1 23.06 17.08 18.59
C MET A 1 21.73 17.79 18.57
N GLU A 2 21.18 18.01 17.38
CA GLU A 2 19.89 18.67 17.22
C GLU A 2 18.77 17.65 17.42
N ASN A 3 17.76 18.08 18.16
CA ASN A 3 16.72 17.26 18.73
C ASN A 3 15.58 17.15 17.70
N TYR A 4 15.57 16.07 16.89
CA TYR A 4 14.62 15.85 15.78
C TYR A 4 13.21 15.43 16.23
N ALA A 5 12.95 15.34 17.53
CA ALA A 5 11.67 14.83 18.04
C ALA A 5 10.47 15.81 17.87
N GLY A 6 10.72 17.08 17.54
CA GLY A 6 9.67 18.11 17.45
C GLY A 6 9.12 18.42 16.05
N ILE A 7 9.65 17.79 14.98
CA ILE A 7 9.26 18.10 13.59
C ILE A 7 8.16 17.15 13.07
N PHE A 8 7.87 16.06 13.80
CA PHE A 8 6.88 15.04 13.40
C PHE A 8 5.42 15.36 13.80
N ASP A 9 5.10 16.59 14.24
CA ASP A 9 3.91 16.84 15.08
C ASP A 9 2.58 17.01 14.31
N LYS A 10 2.51 17.78 13.20
CA LYS A 10 1.17 18.17 12.70
C LYS A 10 1.05 18.45 11.21
N SER A 11 2.11 18.93 10.56
CA SER A 11 2.05 19.27 9.13
C SER A 11 2.02 18.01 8.26
N MET A 12 2.78 16.96 8.60
CA MET A 12 2.75 15.68 7.89
C MET A 12 1.37 15.01 7.95
N LYS A 13 0.70 15.02 9.11
CA LYS A 13 -0.68 14.51 9.21
C LYS A 13 -1.64 15.30 8.32
N GLN A 14 -1.46 16.62 8.18
CA GLN A 14 -2.29 17.44 7.29
C GLN A 14 -1.95 17.31 5.81
N GLU A 15 -0.68 17.04 5.48
CA GLU A 15 -0.22 16.75 4.13
C GLU A 15 -0.70 15.35 3.68
N ILE A 16 -0.73 14.37 4.60
CA ILE A 16 -1.38 13.07 4.41
C ILE A 16 -2.90 13.24 4.23
N LEU A 17 -3.55 14.12 4.99
CA LEU A 17 -4.98 14.44 4.83
C LEU A 17 -5.32 15.21 3.53
N HIS A 18 -4.35 15.87 2.90
CA HIS A 18 -4.47 16.50 1.57
C HIS A 18 -3.91 15.65 0.42
N ASN A 19 -3.53 14.40 0.70
CA ASN A 19 -3.04 13.51 -0.33
C ASN A 19 -4.23 12.81 -1.02
N GLU A 20 -4.55 13.22 -2.25
CA GLU A 20 -5.63 12.62 -3.05
C GLU A 20 -5.43 11.11 -3.27
N PHE A 21 -4.18 10.64 -3.33
CA PHE A 21 -3.89 9.22 -3.40
C PHE A 21 -4.29 8.49 -2.12
N ALA A 22 -3.86 8.98 -0.95
CA ALA A 22 -4.22 8.36 0.33
C ALA A 22 -5.72 8.43 0.61
N ARG A 23 -6.43 9.43 0.08
CA ARG A 23 -7.90 9.49 0.14
C ARG A 23 -8.57 8.44 -0.75
N LYS A 24 -7.95 8.09 -1.87
CA LYS A 24 -8.46 7.10 -2.82
C LYS A 24 -8.08 5.67 -2.42
N TYR A 25 -6.91 5.52 -1.81
CA TYR A 25 -6.29 4.25 -1.44
C TYR A 25 -5.77 4.27 0.01
N PRO A 26 -6.69 4.41 1.00
CA PRO A 26 -6.30 4.54 2.40
C PRO A 26 -5.60 3.30 2.95
N ASN A 27 -5.99 2.09 2.53
CA ASN A 27 -5.38 0.86 3.03
C ASN A 27 -3.98 0.67 2.46
N ILE A 28 -3.78 0.95 1.16
CA ILE A 28 -2.44 1.01 0.55
C ILE A 28 -1.56 2.03 1.26
N ALA A 29 -2.09 3.22 1.55
CA ALA A 29 -1.32 4.27 2.20
C ALA A 29 -0.86 3.86 3.61
N GLY A 30 -1.73 3.19 4.38
CA GLY A 30 -1.36 2.62 5.68
C GLY A 30 -0.43 1.42 5.57
N TRP A 31 -0.67 0.52 4.61
CA TRP A 31 0.14 -0.67 4.38
C TRP A 31 1.60 -0.32 4.08
N ALA A 32 1.83 0.76 3.33
CA ALA A 32 3.17 1.19 2.95
C ALA A 32 4.02 1.71 4.13
N GLU A 33 3.47 1.85 5.34
CA GLU A 33 4.24 2.22 6.54
C GLU A 33 5.17 1.08 7.00
N ASP A 34 4.67 -0.16 6.99
CA ASP A 34 5.38 -1.34 7.53
C ASP A 34 5.41 -2.55 6.56
N GLY A 35 4.63 -2.52 5.48
CA GLY A 35 4.54 -3.56 4.46
C GLY A 35 5.23 -3.19 3.14
N THR A 36 5.09 -4.05 2.13
CA THR A 36 5.62 -3.80 0.77
C THR A 36 4.58 -4.06 -0.30
N ILE A 37 4.58 -3.21 -1.33
CA ILE A 37 3.75 -3.34 -2.52
C ILE A 37 4.69 -3.45 -3.73
N GLU A 38 4.67 -4.59 -4.40
CA GLU A 38 5.47 -4.83 -5.60
C GLU A 38 4.60 -4.60 -6.84
N ILE A 39 5.05 -3.79 -7.79
CA ILE A 39 4.31 -3.50 -9.04
C ILE A 39 5.24 -3.70 -10.24
N GLY A 40 4.76 -4.45 -11.23
CA GLY A 40 5.45 -4.71 -12.48
C GLY A 40 5.63 -6.19 -12.76
N HIS A 41 6.44 -6.51 -13.76
CA HIS A 41 6.67 -7.88 -14.19
C HIS A 41 7.70 -8.57 -13.28
N ALA A 42 7.31 -9.66 -12.62
CA ALA A 42 8.24 -10.55 -11.93
C ALA A 42 8.73 -11.64 -12.91
N GLU A 43 10.03 -11.94 -12.93
CA GLU A 43 10.60 -12.96 -13.84
C GLU A 43 9.97 -14.35 -13.71
N TRP A 44 9.33 -14.67 -12.58
CA TRP A 44 8.82 -16.00 -12.24
C TRP A 44 7.38 -16.01 -11.73
N GLY A 45 6.58 -14.97 -11.99
CA GLY A 45 5.20 -14.98 -11.52
C GLY A 45 4.22 -14.20 -12.40
N ASP A 46 2.99 -14.71 -12.43
CA ASP A 46 1.90 -14.26 -13.29
C ASP A 46 1.09 -13.11 -12.67
N SER A 47 1.67 -12.35 -11.74
CA SER A 47 0.97 -11.28 -11.01
C SER A 47 1.64 -9.92 -11.26
N PHE A 48 0.84 -8.94 -11.68
CA PHE A 48 1.29 -7.56 -11.97
C PHE A 48 1.50 -6.72 -10.71
N ILE A 49 0.78 -7.04 -9.63
CA ILE A 49 0.87 -6.36 -8.35
C ILE A 49 0.83 -7.40 -7.22
N ARG A 50 1.62 -7.21 -6.17
CA ARG A 50 1.63 -8.06 -4.97
C ARG A 50 1.68 -7.23 -3.71
N ILE A 51 1.06 -7.79 -2.68
CA ILE A 51 1.05 -7.24 -1.33
C ILE A 51 1.82 -8.20 -0.43
N MET A 52 2.82 -7.65 0.26
CA MET A 52 3.74 -8.38 1.12
C MET A 52 3.74 -7.75 2.52
N ASP A 53 3.84 -8.60 3.54
CA ASP A 53 4.15 -8.22 4.92
C ASP A 53 5.49 -8.83 5.37
N GLU A 54 5.80 -8.76 6.67
CA GLU A 54 7.00 -9.38 7.25
C GLU A 54 7.00 -10.91 7.18
N GLY A 55 5.83 -11.54 7.09
CA GLY A 55 5.63 -12.98 6.99
C GLY A 55 5.70 -13.51 5.55
N GLY A 56 5.62 -12.64 4.55
CA GLY A 56 5.75 -12.97 3.14
C GLY A 56 4.61 -12.41 2.30
N MET A 57 4.23 -13.16 1.27
CA MET A 57 3.16 -12.72 0.35
C MET A 57 1.80 -12.87 1.00
N VAL A 58 1.10 -11.75 1.15
CA VAL A 58 -0.27 -11.67 1.65
C VAL A 58 -1.25 -11.93 0.53
N TRP A 59 -1.03 -11.29 -0.63
CA TRP A 59 -1.93 -11.39 -1.76
C TRP A 59 -1.21 -11.10 -3.09
N GLU A 60 -1.72 -11.69 -4.16
CA GLU A 60 -1.28 -11.41 -5.52
C GLU A 60 -2.44 -11.05 -6.45
N GLY A 61 -2.20 -10.05 -7.29
CA GLY A 61 -3.14 -9.60 -8.29
C GLY A 61 -3.06 -10.38 -9.61
N LYS A 62 -3.90 -9.96 -10.55
CA LYS A 62 -3.96 -10.52 -11.91
C LYS A 62 -2.66 -10.27 -12.67
N GLU A 63 -2.43 -11.06 -13.71
CA GLU A 63 -1.29 -10.90 -14.62
C GLU A 63 -1.31 -9.56 -15.36
N LYS A 64 -2.51 -9.04 -15.64
CA LYS A 64 -2.70 -7.81 -16.42
C LYS A 64 -3.92 -7.04 -15.92
N TYR A 65 -3.79 -5.73 -15.94
CA TYR A 65 -4.85 -4.76 -15.70
C TYR A 65 -4.90 -3.78 -16.89
N ALA A 66 -6.08 -3.21 -17.17
CA ALA A 66 -6.18 -2.23 -18.26
C ALA A 66 -5.50 -0.92 -17.86
N THR A 67 -5.47 -0.61 -16.56
CA THR A 67 -4.79 0.57 -16.02
C THR A 67 -4.10 0.24 -14.69
N LEU A 68 -3.12 1.07 -14.31
CA LEU A 68 -2.54 1.02 -12.96
C LEU A 68 -3.59 1.31 -11.88
N ASP A 69 -4.57 2.16 -12.18
CA ASP A 69 -5.64 2.54 -11.25
C ASP A 69 -6.49 1.33 -10.82
N GLU A 70 -6.79 0.45 -11.78
CA GLU A 70 -7.49 -0.81 -11.55
C GLU A 70 -6.67 -1.78 -10.70
N ALA A 71 -5.36 -1.89 -10.97
CA ALA A 71 -4.46 -2.72 -10.17
C ALA A 71 -4.41 -2.25 -8.70
N LEU A 72 -4.33 -0.93 -8.51
CA LEU A 72 -4.33 -0.32 -7.18
C LEU A 72 -5.68 -0.48 -6.47
N GLN A 73 -6.81 -0.44 -7.19
CA GLN A 73 -8.13 -0.70 -6.62
C GLN A 73 -8.29 -2.15 -6.14
N ASP A 74 -7.75 -3.11 -6.90
CA ASP A 74 -7.78 -4.53 -6.54
C ASP A 74 -6.94 -4.78 -5.28
N ALA A 75 -5.72 -4.24 -5.26
CA ALA A 75 -4.82 -4.28 -4.10
C ALA A 75 -5.42 -3.60 -2.85
N GLU A 76 -6.06 -2.44 -3.02
CA GLU A 76 -6.73 -1.72 -1.94
C GLU A 76 -7.83 -2.57 -1.29
N GLY A 77 -8.61 -3.28 -2.09
CA GLY A 77 -9.62 -4.21 -1.60
C GLY A 77 -9.02 -5.43 -0.90
N ALA A 78 -7.95 -6.01 -1.46
CA ALA A 78 -7.26 -7.15 -0.88
C ALA A 78 -6.64 -6.83 0.48
N ILE A 79 -6.04 -5.65 0.64
CA ILE A 79 -5.53 -5.21 1.95
C ILE A 79 -6.68 -5.02 2.93
N ALA A 80 -7.79 -4.41 2.51
CA ALA A 80 -8.95 -4.23 3.38
C ALA A 80 -9.47 -5.57 3.92
N GLU A 81 -9.63 -6.57 3.04
CA GLU A 81 -10.07 -7.92 3.41
C GLU A 81 -9.08 -8.57 4.39
N TRP A 82 -7.78 -8.49 4.11
CA TRP A 82 -6.77 -9.05 5.02
C TRP A 82 -6.77 -8.39 6.39
N LEU A 83 -6.92 -7.06 6.46
CA LEU A 83 -7.01 -6.32 7.72
C LEU A 83 -8.26 -6.73 8.52
N GLU A 84 -9.40 -6.97 7.87
CA GLU A 84 -10.60 -7.46 8.56
C GLU A 84 -10.40 -8.85 9.20
N GLU A 85 -9.57 -9.70 8.59
CA GLU A 85 -9.32 -11.07 9.07
C GLU A 85 -8.20 -11.18 10.11
N ASN A 86 -7.29 -10.19 10.17
CA ASN A 86 -6.03 -10.30 10.92
C ASN A 86 -5.79 -9.17 11.94
N THR A 87 -6.78 -8.32 12.21
CA THR A 87 -6.68 -7.20 13.19
C THR A 87 -7.69 -7.31 14.35
#